data_AF-A0A840Y959-F1
#
_entry.id   AF-A0A840Y959-F1
#
_cell.length_a   1.000
_cell.length_b   1.000
_cell.length_c   1.000
_cell.angle_alpha   90.00
_cell.angle_beta   90.00
_cell.angle_gamma   90.00
#
_symmetry.space_group_name_H-M   'P 1'
#
loop_
_entity.id
_entity.type
_entity.pdbx_description
1 polymer ?
#
loop_
_entity_poly.entity_id
_entity_poly.type
_entity_poly.pdbx_seq_one_letter_code
_entity_poly.pdbx_strand_id
1 'polypeptide(L)'
;MNGQKAISVLLTSRERVRFDLSVSILADSPVYMFLRDWTDIAPWREFRCFMIGRELRGISQYHYRGGQQYNEIMDHETEIRSAIASFFPKFRDACHLDDVVFDLAYRGARDPILIEINPSPLSGLSDLCLFEREHLNGEFRFLRGAVSS
;
A
#
# COMPACT_ATOMS: atom_id res chain seq x y z
N MET A 1 0.60 -0.43 23.84
CA MET A 1 -0.04 -1.76 23.68
C MET A 1 0.71 -2.76 24.57
N ASN A 2 0.04 -3.71 25.25
CA ASN A 2 0.73 -4.77 26.02
C ASN A 2 0.72 -6.09 25.22
N GLY A 3 1.56 -7.06 25.59
CA GLY A 3 1.75 -8.30 24.83
C GLY A 3 0.46 -9.12 24.64
N GLN A 4 -0.41 -9.15 25.63
CA GLN A 4 -1.70 -9.85 25.54
C GLN A 4 -2.62 -9.25 24.47
N LYS A 5 -2.69 -7.92 24.36
CA LYS A 5 -3.46 -7.26 23.30
C LYS A 5 -2.88 -7.53 21.92
N ALA A 6 -1.54 -7.54 21.78
CA ALA A 6 -0.89 -7.86 20.50
C ALA A 6 -1.22 -9.28 20.02
N ILE A 7 -1.13 -10.27 20.92
CA ILE A 7 -1.51 -11.66 20.62
C ILE A 7 -3.00 -11.75 20.29
N SER A 8 -3.85 -11.05 21.05
CA SER A 8 -5.30 -11.02 20.78
C SER A 8 -5.60 -10.50 19.38
N VAL A 9 -4.91 -9.43 18.92
CA VAL A 9 -5.08 -8.91 17.56
C VAL A 9 -4.69 -9.98 16.53
N LEU A 10 -3.55 -10.65 16.69
CA LEU A 10 -3.12 -11.70 15.77
C LEU A 10 -4.13 -12.86 15.70
N LEU A 11 -4.60 -13.35 16.85
CA LEU A 11 -5.55 -14.46 16.93
C LEU A 11 -6.96 -14.09 16.44
N THR A 12 -7.31 -12.80 16.46
CA THR A 12 -8.61 -12.30 15.99
C THR A 12 -8.56 -11.76 14.55
N SER A 13 -7.37 -11.62 13.95
CA SER A 13 -7.17 -11.23 12.54
C SER A 13 -7.38 -12.44 11.62
N ARG A 14 -8.66 -12.82 11.46
CA ARG A 14 -9.07 -14.22 11.19
C ARG A 14 -8.57 -14.84 9.88
N GLU A 15 -8.41 -14.07 8.81
CA GLU A 15 -8.11 -14.65 7.49
C GLU A 15 -6.68 -14.40 7.00
N ARG A 16 -6.15 -13.19 7.11
CA ARG A 16 -4.80 -12.87 6.59
C ARG A 16 -3.70 -13.60 7.36
N VAL A 17 -3.72 -13.50 8.70
CA VAL A 17 -2.74 -14.23 9.55
C VAL A 17 -2.87 -15.73 9.35
N ARG A 18 -4.10 -16.25 9.23
CA ARG A 18 -4.33 -17.67 8.94
C ARG A 18 -3.75 -18.07 7.59
N PHE A 19 -3.95 -17.27 6.55
CA PHE A 19 -3.41 -17.50 5.22
C PHE A 19 -1.88 -17.53 5.26
N ASP A 20 -1.24 -16.52 5.86
CA ASP A 20 0.22 -16.40 5.96
C ASP A 20 0.83 -17.60 6.70
N LEU A 21 0.21 -18.03 7.81
CA LEU A 21 0.62 -19.23 8.55
C LEU A 21 0.47 -20.50 7.71
N SER A 22 -0.63 -20.63 6.98
CA SER A 22 -0.89 -21.81 6.13
C SER A 22 0.13 -21.91 5.01
N VAL A 23 0.43 -20.80 4.34
CA VAL A 23 1.47 -20.73 3.30
C VAL A 23 2.83 -21.09 3.87
N SER A 24 3.20 -20.54 5.04
CA SER A 24 4.48 -20.81 5.68
C SER A 24 4.65 -22.29 6.07
N ILE A 25 3.60 -22.92 6.61
CA ILE A 25 3.59 -24.35 6.96
C ILE A 25 3.75 -25.22 5.71
N LEU A 26 3.01 -24.91 4.64
CA LEU A 26 3.09 -25.67 3.38
C LEU A 26 4.47 -25.53 2.72
N ALA A 27 5.11 -24.37 2.87
CA ALA A 27 6.43 -24.08 2.32
C ALA A 27 7.59 -24.51 3.24
N ASP A 28 7.31 -25.20 4.36
CA ASP A 28 8.29 -25.56 5.40
C ASP A 28 9.21 -24.38 5.79
N SER A 29 8.60 -23.20 5.92
CA SER A 29 9.29 -21.94 6.12
C SER A 29 9.06 -21.39 7.53
N PRO A 30 10.09 -20.82 8.18
CA PRO A 30 9.93 -20.22 9.50
C PRO A 30 8.98 -19.02 9.46
N VAL A 31 8.15 -18.91 10.50
CA VAL A 31 7.24 -17.78 10.70
C VAL A 31 7.92 -16.72 11.55
N TYR A 32 7.85 -15.48 11.12
CA TYR A 32 8.40 -14.33 11.84
C TYR A 32 7.30 -13.40 12.33
N MET A 33 7.50 -12.82 13.51
CA MET A 33 6.64 -11.77 14.05
C MET A 33 7.40 -10.44 14.04
N PHE A 34 6.85 -9.47 13.32
CA PHE A 34 7.42 -8.12 13.25
C PHE A 34 6.61 -7.16 14.13
N LEU A 35 7.27 -6.53 15.09
CA LEU A 35 6.69 -5.47 15.91
C LEU A 35 7.27 -4.13 15.46
N ARG A 36 6.39 -3.17 15.18
CA ARG A 36 6.75 -1.81 14.74
C ARG A 36 6.15 -0.79 15.69
N ASP A 37 6.83 0.34 15.84
CA ASP A 37 6.27 1.47 16.60
C ASP A 37 4.97 1.95 15.97
N TRP A 38 3.98 2.20 16.81
CA TRP A 38 2.70 2.71 16.36
C TRP A 38 2.87 4.12 15.81
N THR A 39 2.40 4.35 14.59
CA THR A 39 2.38 5.67 13.97
C THR A 39 0.98 5.92 13.43
N ASP A 40 0.36 7.02 13.86
CA ASP A 40 -0.94 7.42 13.35
C ASP A 40 -0.80 7.96 11.92
N ILE A 41 -1.40 7.26 10.97
CA ILE A 41 -1.47 7.65 9.56
C ILE A 41 -2.92 7.98 9.26
N ALA A 42 -3.19 9.23 8.88
CA ALA A 42 -4.52 9.61 8.43
C ALA A 42 -4.88 8.83 7.15
N PRO A 43 -6.09 8.26 7.02
CA PRO A 43 -6.47 7.41 5.89
C PRO A 43 -6.22 8.04 4.51
N TRP A 44 -6.41 9.36 4.37
CA TRP A 44 -6.17 10.07 3.11
C TRP A 44 -4.70 10.11 2.68
N ARG A 45 -3.76 9.83 3.59
CA ARG A 45 -2.31 9.85 3.33
C ARG A 45 -1.77 8.51 2.86
N GLU A 46 -2.57 7.45 2.80
CA GLU A 46 -2.12 6.12 2.45
C GLU A 46 -2.40 5.80 0.97
N PHE A 47 -1.35 5.38 0.26
CA PHE A 47 -1.37 5.12 -1.16
C PHE A 47 -0.77 3.77 -1.49
N ARG A 48 -1.45 3.02 -2.36
CA ARG A 48 -0.94 1.80 -2.96
C ARG A 48 -0.29 2.12 -4.29
N CYS A 49 0.97 1.73 -4.45
CA CYS A 49 1.76 1.96 -5.64
C CYS A 49 2.11 0.63 -6.32
N PHE A 50 2.24 0.66 -7.64
CA PHE A 50 2.46 -0.53 -8.45
C PHE A 50 3.78 -0.38 -9.21
N MET A 51 4.73 -1.29 -8.98
CA MET A 51 5.94 -1.39 -9.80
C MET A 51 5.83 -2.62 -10.70
N ILE A 52 6.04 -2.44 -12.00
CA ILE A 52 6.15 -3.54 -12.98
C ILE A 52 7.32 -3.23 -13.90
N GLY A 53 8.21 -4.20 -14.10
CA GLY A 53 9.41 -4.02 -14.92
C GLY A 53 10.29 -2.89 -14.43
N ARG A 54 10.35 -2.68 -13.10
CA ARG A 54 11.04 -1.55 -12.45
C ARG A 54 10.52 -0.15 -12.81
N GLU A 55 9.29 -0.05 -13.33
CA GLU A 55 8.60 1.22 -13.62
C GLU A 55 7.41 1.42 -12.67
N LEU A 56 7.16 2.67 -12.26
CA LEU A 56 5.99 3.04 -11.47
C LEU A 56 4.75 3.06 -12.39
N ARG A 57 3.92 2.03 -12.29
CA ARG A 57 2.74 1.78 -13.15
C ARG A 57 1.41 2.23 -12.57
N GLY A 58 1.40 2.84 -11.39
CA GLY A 58 0.21 3.50 -10.88
C GLY A 58 0.33 3.85 -9.40
N ILE A 59 -0.50 4.78 -8.98
CA ILE A 59 -0.67 5.21 -7.59
C ILE A 59 -2.18 5.24 -7.32
N SER A 60 -2.64 4.58 -6.26
CA SER A 60 -4.04 4.52 -5.88
C SER A 60 -4.26 4.96 -4.44
N GLN A 61 -5.35 5.69 -4.17
CA GLN A 61 -5.88 5.84 -2.80
C GLN A 61 -6.11 4.44 -2.20
N TYR A 62 -5.48 4.16 -1.05
CA TYR A 62 -5.60 2.85 -0.41
C TYR A 62 -7.00 2.61 0.17
N HIS A 63 -7.57 3.60 0.86
CA HIS A 63 -8.86 3.49 1.54
C HIS A 63 -10.02 3.83 0.62
N TYR A 64 -10.29 2.98 -0.39
CA TYR A 64 -11.30 3.23 -1.41
C TYR A 64 -12.65 2.50 -1.18
N ARG A 65 -12.64 1.37 -0.46
CA ARG A 65 -13.81 0.46 -0.35
C ARG A 65 -15.05 1.09 0.30
N GLY A 66 -14.86 2.12 1.13
CA GLY A 66 -15.97 2.86 1.76
C GLY A 66 -16.60 3.94 0.87
N GLY A 67 -16.10 4.15 -0.35
CA GLY A 67 -16.54 5.26 -1.20
C GLY A 67 -16.15 6.65 -0.66
N GLN A 68 -15.31 6.71 0.38
CA GLN A 68 -14.92 7.96 1.01
C GLN A 68 -14.03 8.79 0.08
N GLN A 69 -14.44 10.03 -0.11
CA GLN A 69 -13.66 11.05 -0.80
C GLN A 69 -12.87 11.85 0.24
N TYR A 70 -11.64 12.19 -0.11
CA TYR A 70 -10.76 13.00 0.73
C TYR A 70 -10.35 14.24 -0.06
N ASN A 71 -10.89 15.39 0.33
CA ASN A 71 -10.56 16.66 -0.30
C ASN A 71 -9.06 16.96 -0.12
N GLU A 72 -8.44 16.47 0.95
CA GLU A 72 -7.00 16.60 1.20
C GLU A 72 -6.15 15.94 0.10
N ILE A 73 -6.64 14.88 -0.54
CA ILE A 73 -5.93 14.28 -1.67
C ILE A 73 -5.98 15.20 -2.90
N MET A 74 -7.12 15.87 -3.12
CA MET A 74 -7.26 16.86 -4.20
C MET A 74 -6.38 18.08 -3.94
N ASP A 75 -6.45 18.63 -2.72
CA ASP A 75 -5.71 19.84 -2.32
C ASP A 75 -4.20 19.65 -2.35
N HIS A 76 -3.73 18.40 -2.24
CA HIS A 76 -2.30 18.03 -2.23
C HIS A 76 -1.90 17.10 -3.37
N GLU A 77 -2.70 17.02 -4.45
CA GLU A 77 -2.50 16.02 -5.52
C GLU A 77 -1.09 16.10 -6.10
N THR A 78 -0.61 17.31 -6.38
CA THR A 78 0.69 17.55 -6.99
C THR A 78 1.83 17.17 -6.05
N GLU A 79 1.73 17.55 -4.78
CA GLU A 79 2.73 17.29 -3.75
C GLU A 79 2.83 15.79 -3.44
N ILE A 80 1.68 15.09 -3.36
CA ILE A 80 1.64 13.64 -3.16
C ILE A 80 2.33 12.93 -4.33
N ARG A 81 1.97 13.27 -5.58
CA ARG A 81 2.60 12.68 -6.78
C ARG A 81 4.11 12.94 -6.79
N SER A 82 4.53 14.17 -6.49
CA SER A 82 5.93 14.55 -6.46
C SER A 82 6.71 13.79 -5.38
N ALA A 83 6.15 13.66 -4.17
CA ALA A 83 6.77 12.93 -3.07
C ALA A 83 6.95 11.43 -3.40
N ILE A 84 5.91 10.79 -3.96
CA ILE A 84 5.97 9.38 -4.35
C ILE A 84 6.96 9.18 -5.52
N ALA A 85 6.91 10.05 -6.54
CA ALA A 85 7.83 9.99 -7.68
C ALA A 85 9.29 10.19 -7.26
N SER A 86 9.55 11.06 -6.27
CA SER A 86 10.90 11.30 -5.74
C SER A 86 11.38 10.15 -4.84
N PHE A 87 10.47 9.47 -4.15
CA PHE A 87 10.76 8.28 -3.35
C PHE A 87 11.05 7.05 -4.22
N PHE A 88 10.34 6.91 -5.34
CA PHE A 88 10.33 5.70 -6.16
C PHE A 88 11.72 5.23 -6.62
N PRO A 89 12.65 6.08 -7.12
CA PRO A 89 13.99 5.61 -7.49
C PRO A 89 14.74 4.96 -6.33
N LYS A 90 14.66 5.53 -5.12
CA LYS A 90 15.28 4.96 -3.91
C LYS A 90 14.71 3.58 -3.60
N PHE A 91 13.39 3.44 -3.68
CA PHE A 91 12.71 2.15 -3.47
C PHE A 91 13.07 1.13 -4.55
N ARG A 92 12.97 1.49 -5.82
CA ARG A 92 13.31 0.66 -6.97
C ARG A 92 14.74 0.14 -6.87
N ASP A 93 15.69 0.98 -6.48
CA ASP A 93 17.10 0.60 -6.42
C ASP A 93 17.41 -0.29 -5.20
N ALA A 94 16.65 -0.14 -4.11
CA ALA A 94 16.76 -1.00 -2.92
C ALA A 94 15.99 -2.33 -3.04
N CYS A 95 14.94 -2.38 -3.85
CA CYS A 95 14.12 -3.57 -4.05
C CYS A 95 14.78 -4.53 -5.06
N HIS A 96 14.91 -5.80 -4.66
CA HIS A 96 15.49 -6.84 -5.53
C HIS A 96 14.48 -7.45 -6.51
N LEU A 97 13.19 -7.14 -6.36
CA LEU A 97 12.10 -7.63 -7.21
C LEU A 97 11.79 -6.60 -8.31
N ASP A 98 11.46 -7.06 -9.51
CA ASP A 98 11.09 -6.17 -10.62
C ASP A 98 9.61 -5.75 -10.59
N ASP A 99 8.75 -6.63 -10.04
CA ASP A 99 7.31 -6.44 -9.97
C ASP A 99 6.80 -6.59 -8.53
N VAL A 100 6.29 -5.50 -7.95
CA VAL A 100 5.72 -5.51 -6.60
C VAL A 100 4.59 -4.49 -6.46
N VAL A 101 3.72 -4.73 -5.50
CA VAL A 101 2.83 -3.70 -4.95
C VAL A 101 3.48 -3.17 -3.68
N PHE A 102 3.45 -1.86 -3.45
CA PHE A 102 4.02 -1.28 -2.24
C PHE A 102 3.14 -0.14 -1.72
N ASP A 103 2.94 -0.13 -0.40
CA ASP A 103 2.06 0.83 0.26
C ASP A 103 2.90 1.91 0.95
N LEU A 104 2.53 3.17 0.73
CA LEU A 104 3.22 4.35 1.24
C LEU A 104 2.30 5.25 2.06
N ALA A 105 2.85 5.88 3.09
CA ALA A 105 2.21 7.02 3.76
C ALA A 105 2.89 8.33 3.36
N TYR A 106 2.12 9.27 2.82
CA TYR A 106 2.53 10.64 2.54
C TYR A 106 2.71 11.46 3.84
N ARG A 107 3.75 12.32 3.87
CA ARG A 107 4.15 13.06 5.08
C ARG A 107 4.38 14.56 4.86
N GLY A 108 3.78 15.13 3.81
CA GLY A 108 4.07 16.51 3.45
C GLY A 108 5.49 16.63 2.89
N ALA A 109 6.26 17.58 3.41
CA ALA A 109 7.63 17.87 2.96
C ALA A 109 8.70 16.81 3.36
N ARG A 110 8.32 15.71 4.01
CA ARG A 110 9.24 14.63 4.40
C ARG A 110 9.10 13.47 3.42
N ASP A 111 10.16 12.66 3.31
CA ASP A 111 10.12 11.40 2.56
C ASP A 111 8.92 10.54 3.05
N PRO A 112 8.17 9.91 2.12
CA PRO A 112 7.13 8.95 2.45
C PRO A 112 7.63 7.81 3.34
N ILE A 113 6.75 7.24 4.15
CA ILE A 113 7.03 6.00 4.90
C ILE A 113 6.60 4.81 4.04
N LEU A 114 7.49 3.84 3.86
CA LEU A 114 7.13 2.51 3.34
C LEU A 114 6.40 1.71 4.41
N ILE A 115 5.16 1.32 4.12
CA ILE A 115 4.27 0.59 5.03
C ILE A 115 4.39 -0.92 4.79
N GLU A 116 4.28 -1.35 3.54
CA GLU A 116 4.22 -2.76 3.17
C GLU A 116 4.72 -2.99 1.75
N ILE A 117 5.30 -4.16 1.50
CA ILE A 117 5.56 -4.68 0.15
C ILE A 117 4.72 -5.95 0.00
N ASN A 118 3.94 -6.00 -1.07
CA ASN A 118 3.00 -7.04 -1.42
C ASN A 118 3.42 -7.70 -2.75
N PRO A 119 2.97 -8.94 -3.03
CA PRO A 119 3.28 -9.63 -4.28
C PRO A 119 2.90 -8.83 -5.53
N SER A 120 3.54 -9.16 -6.65
CA SER A 120 3.33 -8.51 -7.95
C SER A 120 1.84 -8.27 -8.26
N PRO A 121 1.48 -7.11 -8.84
CA PRO A 121 0.10 -6.84 -9.27
C PRO A 121 -0.42 -7.87 -10.29
N LEU A 122 0.48 -8.60 -10.97
CA LEU A 122 0.14 -9.64 -11.93
C LEU A 122 -0.27 -10.97 -11.27
N SER A 123 0.04 -11.16 -9.99
CA SER A 123 -0.22 -12.42 -9.27
C SER A 123 -1.69 -12.66 -8.93
N GLY A 124 -2.50 -11.60 -8.81
CA GLY A 124 -3.86 -11.67 -8.27
C GLY A 124 -3.95 -11.85 -6.76
N LEU A 125 -2.82 -11.83 -6.06
CA LEU A 125 -2.78 -11.89 -4.59
C LEU A 125 -2.92 -10.50 -3.95
N SER A 126 -2.68 -9.44 -4.73
CA SER A 126 -2.73 -8.05 -4.29
C SER A 126 -3.99 -7.34 -4.81
N ASP A 127 -4.68 -6.63 -3.92
CA ASP A 127 -5.77 -5.73 -4.28
C ASP A 127 -5.23 -4.55 -5.11
N LEU A 128 -5.81 -4.32 -6.30
CA LEU A 128 -5.41 -3.25 -7.21
C LEU A 128 -6.12 -1.91 -6.94
N CYS A 129 -6.93 -1.86 -5.88
CA CYS A 129 -7.65 -0.66 -5.45
C CYS A 129 -8.51 -0.07 -6.57
N LEU A 130 -8.18 1.14 -7.04
CA LEU A 130 -8.91 1.85 -8.10
C LEU A 130 -8.42 1.51 -9.52
N PHE A 131 -7.62 0.46 -9.65
CA PHE A 131 -7.14 -0.06 -10.93
C PHE A 131 -7.76 -1.42 -11.24
N GLU A 132 -7.90 -1.66 -12.54
CA GLU A 132 -8.06 -2.99 -13.10
C GLU A 132 -6.68 -3.44 -13.62
N ARG A 133 -6.47 -4.75 -13.74
CA ARG A 133 -5.13 -5.32 -14.03
C ARG A 133 -4.57 -4.84 -15.36
N GLU A 134 -5.43 -4.67 -16.36
CA GLU A 134 -5.10 -4.22 -17.71
C GLU A 134 -4.81 -2.71 -17.77
N HIS A 135 -5.09 -1.96 -16.69
CA HIS A 135 -5.14 -0.50 -16.67
C HIS A 135 -4.07 0.15 -15.79
N LEU A 136 -3.00 -0.55 -15.42
CA LEU A 136 -1.82 0.02 -14.75
C LEU A 136 -1.00 0.88 -15.73
N ASN A 137 -1.48 2.10 -15.94
CA ASN A 137 -1.05 3.05 -16.97
C ASN A 137 -0.21 4.22 -16.42
N GLY A 138 0.24 4.15 -15.16
CA GLY A 138 1.04 5.19 -14.52
C GLY A 138 0.23 6.34 -13.91
N GLU A 139 -1.10 6.27 -13.94
CA GLU A 139 -1.96 7.31 -13.38
C GLU A 139 -1.91 7.38 -11.84
N PHE A 140 -2.36 8.53 -11.33
CA PHE A 140 -2.74 8.68 -9.93
C PHE A 140 -4.27 8.66 -9.83
N ARG A 141 -4.82 7.64 -9.15
CA ARG A 141 -6.27 7.44 -9.00
C ARG A 141 -6.68 7.57 -7.55
N PHE A 142 -7.69 8.39 -7.31
CA PHE A 142 -8.36 8.54 -6.03
C PHE A 142 -9.83 8.89 -6.28
N LEU A 143 -10.68 8.68 -5.28
CA LEU A 143 -12.11 8.94 -5.42
C LEU A 143 -12.36 10.45 -5.48
N ARG A 144 -12.96 10.92 -6.58
CA ARG A 144 -13.37 12.31 -6.79
C ARG A 144 -14.89 12.44 -6.68
N GLY A 145 -15.37 13.58 -6.18
CA GLY A 145 -16.77 13.96 -6.27
C GLY A 145 -17.20 14.10 -7.73
N ALA A 146 -18.50 13.90 -7.99
CA ALA A 146 -19.06 14.30 -9.27
C ALA A 146 -18.86 15.81 -9.42
N VAL A 147 -18.18 16.24 -10.48
CA VAL A 147 -18.18 17.65 -10.87
C VAL A 147 -19.61 17.94 -11.33
N SER A 148 -20.37 18.67 -10.52
CA SER A 148 -21.63 19.25 -10.98
C SER A 148 -21.29 20.27 -12.07
N SER A 149 -21.63 19.93 -13.31
CA SER A 149 -21.60 20.81 -14.48
C SER A 149 -22.47 22.04 -14.30
#